data_AF-A0A0A3ISK5-F1
#
_entry.id   AF-A0A0A3ISK5-F1
#
_cell.length_a   1.000
_cell.length_b   1.000
_cell.length_c   1.000
_cell.angle_alpha   90.00
_cell.angle_beta   90.00
_cell.angle_gamma   90.00
#
_symmetry.space_group_name_H-M   'P 1'
#
loop_
_entity.id
_entity.type
_entity.pdbx_description
1 polymer ?
#
loop_
_entity_poly.entity_id
_entity_poly.type
_entity_poly.pdbx_seq_one_letter_code
_entity_poly.pdbx_strand_id
1 'polypeptide(L)'
;MFKKTIMFITALAILTACSDKEAPANNEEASGKTQGNLQTQEEQSEVKETEQQAEYIESSSEENVNSIEWASLPEYSKIIEQIGDKDYNFETVTDNDGKRVLYIIDGNGEKQYKTVFIKSTSHLKIININGNGLVFNGDLHL
;
A
#
# COMPACT_ATOMS: atom_id res chain seq x y z
N MET A 1 -45.00 -7.06 -21.08
CA MET A 1 -45.34 -8.45 -20.67
C MET A 1 -44.09 -9.07 -20.06
N PHE A 2 -43.92 -9.00 -18.74
CA PHE A 2 -42.74 -9.53 -18.05
C PHE A 2 -43.02 -10.94 -17.55
N LYS A 3 -42.51 -11.94 -18.28
CA LYS A 3 -42.54 -13.33 -17.84
C LYS A 3 -41.39 -13.55 -16.86
N LYS A 4 -41.72 -13.62 -15.57
CA LYS A 4 -40.80 -14.05 -14.51
C LYS A 4 -40.68 -15.57 -14.56
N THR A 5 -39.52 -16.10 -14.93
CA THR A 5 -39.19 -17.52 -14.75
C THR A 5 -38.21 -17.66 -13.59
N ILE A 6 -38.76 -18.14 -12.48
CA ILE A 6 -38.03 -18.64 -11.30
C ILE A 6 -37.46 -20.00 -11.68
N MET A 7 -36.16 -20.20 -11.54
CA MET A 7 -35.52 -21.51 -11.62
C MET A 7 -34.68 -21.72 -10.37
N PHE A 8 -35.22 -22.51 -9.45
CA PHE A 8 -34.51 -23.08 -8.31
C PHE A 8 -33.67 -24.26 -8.80
N ILE A 9 -32.37 -24.26 -8.51
CA ILE A 9 -31.57 -25.50 -8.45
C ILE A 9 -30.92 -25.55 -7.08
N THR A 10 -31.54 -26.33 -6.20
CA THR A 10 -30.97 -26.84 -4.96
C THR A 10 -30.07 -28.02 -5.26
N ALA A 11 -28.81 -27.96 -4.85
CA ALA A 11 -27.94 -29.12 -4.71
C ALA A 11 -27.30 -29.12 -3.31
N LEU A 12 -27.97 -29.81 -2.39
CA LEU A 12 -27.33 -30.50 -1.24
C LEU A 12 -26.73 -31.80 -1.80
N ALA A 13 -25.67 -32.43 -1.29
CA ALA A 13 -24.76 -32.24 -0.17
C ALA A 13 -23.62 -33.26 -0.38
N ILE A 14 -22.44 -33.05 0.22
CA ILE A 14 -21.79 -34.05 1.10
C ILE A 14 -20.65 -33.40 1.89
N LEU A 15 -20.79 -33.41 3.21
CA LEU A 15 -19.75 -33.14 4.19
C LEU A 15 -18.89 -34.39 4.32
N THR A 16 -17.59 -34.28 4.05
CA THR A 16 -16.62 -35.34 4.34
C THR A 16 -15.72 -34.91 5.49
N ALA A 17 -15.97 -35.56 6.62
CA ALA A 17 -15.10 -36.08 7.68
C ALA A 17 -13.86 -35.30 8.19
N CYS A 18 -13.84 -35.15 9.53
CA CYS A 18 -12.73 -34.88 10.45
C CYS A 18 -11.63 -35.98 10.34
N SER A 19 -10.41 -35.94 10.90
CA SER A 19 -9.65 -35.17 11.91
C SER A 19 -8.14 -35.37 11.51
N ASP A 20 -7.07 -34.79 12.07
CA ASP A 20 -6.68 -34.54 13.46
C ASP A 20 -5.60 -33.43 13.52
N LYS A 21 -5.52 -32.78 14.68
CA LYS A 21 -4.43 -31.90 15.09
C LYS A 21 -3.36 -32.75 15.78
N GLU A 22 -2.09 -32.52 15.47
CA GLU A 22 -0.97 -32.55 16.42
C GLU A 22 0.30 -31.97 15.77
N ALA A 23 0.99 -31.07 16.48
CA ALA A 23 2.33 -30.54 16.20
C ALA A 23 3.36 -31.36 17.04
N PRO A 24 4.67 -31.00 17.18
CA PRO A 24 5.58 -30.15 16.41
C PRO A 24 6.96 -30.82 16.12
N ALA A 25 7.87 -30.04 15.52
CA ALA A 25 9.33 -30.03 15.71
C ALA A 25 10.19 -31.22 15.23
N ASN A 26 11.13 -30.92 14.34
CA ASN A 26 12.56 -31.16 14.59
C ASN A 26 13.44 -30.32 13.67
N ASN A 27 14.31 -29.55 14.33
CA ASN A 27 15.49 -28.93 13.76
C ASN A 27 16.58 -29.98 13.88
N GLU A 28 17.38 -30.21 12.84
CA GLU A 28 18.75 -30.66 13.07
C GLU A 28 19.67 -30.24 11.92
N GLU A 29 20.77 -29.64 12.34
CA GLU A 29 21.91 -29.15 11.58
C GLU A 29 22.70 -30.32 10.97
N ALA A 30 23.32 -30.10 9.81
CA ALA A 30 24.55 -30.80 9.48
C ALA A 30 25.47 -29.94 8.61
N SER A 31 26.55 -29.53 9.27
CA SER A 31 27.78 -28.90 8.80
C SER A 31 28.43 -29.57 7.58
N GLY A 32 29.06 -28.76 6.73
CA GLY A 32 30.05 -29.22 5.75
C GLY A 32 30.80 -28.08 5.03
N LYS A 33 32.00 -27.75 5.53
CA LYS A 33 32.97 -26.79 4.94
C LYS A 33 33.48 -27.25 3.56
N THR A 34 33.84 -26.31 2.67
CA THR A 34 35.21 -26.10 2.14
C THR A 34 35.26 -25.11 0.95
N GLN A 35 35.85 -23.94 1.23
CA GLN A 35 36.84 -23.14 0.47
C GLN A 35 37.07 -23.37 -1.04
N GLY A 36 37.02 -22.27 -1.81
CA GLY A 36 37.59 -22.11 -3.16
C GLY A 36 37.78 -20.63 -3.50
N ASN A 37 38.96 -20.26 -3.97
CA ASN A 37 39.54 -18.92 -4.06
C ASN A 37 39.56 -18.38 -5.52
N LEU A 38 39.71 -17.05 -5.64
CA LEU A 38 40.25 -16.22 -6.74
C LEU A 38 39.33 -15.54 -7.78
N GLN A 39 39.46 -14.20 -7.72
CA GLN A 39 39.71 -13.21 -8.78
C GLN A 39 38.56 -12.63 -9.62
N THR A 40 38.29 -11.36 -9.27
CA THR A 40 38.03 -10.17 -10.08
C THR A 40 38.24 -10.29 -11.59
N GLN A 41 37.24 -9.84 -12.35
CA GLN A 41 37.44 -8.93 -13.48
C GLN A 41 36.21 -8.02 -13.64
N GLU A 42 36.49 -6.73 -13.76
CA GLU A 42 35.58 -5.67 -14.15
C GLU A 42 35.13 -5.89 -15.58
N GLU A 43 33.85 -5.67 -15.88
CA GLU A 43 33.49 -5.10 -17.18
C GLU A 43 32.26 -4.20 -17.05
N GLN A 44 32.58 -2.93 -17.23
CA GLN A 44 31.75 -1.78 -17.52
C GLN A 44 30.69 -2.09 -18.58
N SER A 45 29.43 -1.75 -18.30
CA SER A 45 28.40 -1.59 -19.31
C SER A 45 27.68 -0.28 -19.09
N GLU A 46 28.04 0.64 -19.97
CA GLU A 46 27.36 1.88 -20.32
C GLU A 46 25.93 1.59 -20.79
N VAL A 47 24.93 2.18 -20.13
CA VAL A 47 23.62 2.41 -20.75
C VAL A 47 23.27 3.88 -20.53
N LYS A 48 23.13 4.54 -21.67
CA LYS A 48 22.80 5.93 -21.90
C LYS A 48 21.33 5.98 -22.33
N GLU A 49 20.52 6.72 -21.60
CA GLU A 49 19.21 7.28 -21.99
C GLU A 49 18.95 8.38 -20.93
N THR A 50 19.18 9.67 -21.18
CA THR A 50 18.54 10.61 -22.11
C THR A 50 17.02 10.67 -21.95
N GLU A 51 16.59 11.85 -21.46
CA GLU A 51 15.27 12.48 -21.60
C GLU A 51 14.15 11.90 -20.71
N GLN A 52 13.30 12.68 -20.03
CA GLN A 52 12.70 13.95 -20.41
C GLN A 52 12.27 14.75 -19.15
N GLN A 53 12.58 16.04 -19.19
CA GLN A 53 11.65 17.14 -18.93
C GLN A 53 10.90 17.12 -17.58
N ALA A 54 11.47 17.84 -16.61
CA ALA A 54 10.68 18.53 -15.59
C ALA A 54 9.82 19.59 -16.29
N GLU A 55 8.61 19.22 -16.65
CA GLU A 55 7.59 20.14 -17.13
C GLU A 55 6.85 20.71 -15.91
N TYR A 56 7.31 21.87 -15.47
CA TYR A 56 6.56 22.73 -14.55
C TYR A 56 5.52 23.48 -15.39
N ILE A 57 4.26 23.05 -15.35
CA ILE A 57 3.13 23.89 -15.77
C ILE A 57 2.47 24.46 -14.52
N GLU A 58 2.79 25.72 -14.28
CA GLU A 58 1.99 26.65 -13.51
C GLU A 58 0.94 27.29 -14.42
N SER A 59 -0.35 27.12 -14.08
CA SER A 59 -1.42 28.12 -14.25
C SER A 59 -2.77 27.47 -13.88
N SER A 60 -3.20 27.60 -12.63
CA SER A 60 -4.13 28.64 -12.17
C SER A 60 -5.60 28.37 -12.53
N SER A 61 -6.29 27.71 -11.60
CA SER A 61 -7.65 28.07 -11.18
C SER A 61 -7.72 27.87 -9.67
N GLU A 62 -8.26 28.87 -8.99
CA GLU A 62 -8.10 29.16 -7.56
C GLU A 62 -8.52 28.00 -6.63
N GLU A 63 -7.71 27.83 -5.57
CA GLU A 63 -7.88 26.97 -4.38
C GLU A 63 -7.32 25.53 -4.43
N ASN A 64 -5.99 25.38 -4.36
CA ASN A 64 -5.36 24.25 -3.67
C ASN A 64 -3.99 24.66 -3.09
N VAL A 65 -4.00 25.49 -2.06
CA VAL A 65 -2.81 25.79 -1.26
C VAL A 65 -2.57 24.59 -0.34
N ASN A 66 -2.03 23.49 -0.86
CA ASN A 66 -1.30 22.49 -0.06
C ASN A 66 -0.65 21.34 -0.86
N SER A 67 -0.83 21.22 -2.18
CA SER A 67 -0.25 20.12 -2.99
C SER A 67 1.26 19.92 -2.82
N ILE A 68 1.99 20.98 -2.51
CA ILE A 68 3.45 20.95 -2.30
C ILE A 68 3.83 20.46 -0.88
N GLU A 69 2.93 20.50 0.11
CA GLU A 69 3.25 20.09 1.48
C GLU A 69 3.16 18.57 1.70
N TRP A 70 2.21 17.88 1.07
CA TRP A 70 1.97 16.46 1.40
C TRP A 70 3.05 15.52 0.90
N ALA A 71 3.64 15.80 -0.27
CA ALA A 71 4.73 14.98 -0.82
C ALA A 71 5.99 14.97 0.07
N SER A 72 6.13 15.96 0.96
CA SER A 72 7.22 16.03 1.94
C SER A 72 6.98 15.19 3.19
N LEU A 73 5.76 14.69 3.39
CA LEU A 73 5.42 13.91 4.56
C LEU A 73 6.09 12.53 4.50
N PRO A 74 6.67 12.05 5.62
CA PRO A 74 7.35 10.76 5.63
C PRO A 74 6.43 9.58 5.27
N GLU A 75 5.13 9.70 5.56
CA GLU A 75 4.14 8.69 5.22
C GLU A 75 3.65 8.72 3.77
N TYR A 76 3.93 9.79 3.00
CA TYR A 76 3.33 10.01 1.69
C TYR A 76 3.64 8.89 0.69
N SER A 77 4.92 8.56 0.53
CA SER A 77 5.36 7.52 -0.41
C SER A 77 4.68 6.19 -0.13
N LYS A 78 4.53 5.82 1.15
CA LYS A 78 3.85 4.57 1.52
C LYS A 78 2.35 4.65 1.28
N ILE A 79 1.72 5.81 1.49
CA ILE A 79 0.31 6.00 1.16
C ILE A 79 0.06 5.75 -0.32
N ILE A 80 0.82 6.41 -1.20
CA ILE A 80 0.67 6.27 -2.67
C ILE A 80 0.99 4.85 -3.13
N GLU A 81 2.01 4.20 -2.57
CA GLU A 81 2.33 2.79 -2.86
C GLU A 81 1.13 1.87 -2.59
N GLN A 82 0.37 2.11 -1.53
CA GLN A 82 -0.73 1.23 -1.12
C GLN A 82 -2.05 1.50 -1.85
N ILE A 83 -2.33 2.74 -2.24
CA ILE A 83 -3.62 3.13 -2.85
C ILE A 83 -3.53 3.42 -4.36
N GLY A 84 -2.32 3.39 -4.90
CA GLY A 84 -1.98 3.75 -6.28
C GLY A 84 -1.84 5.25 -6.49
N ASP A 85 -1.07 5.62 -7.51
CA ASP A 85 -0.91 7.01 -7.93
C ASP A 85 -2.10 7.43 -8.81
N LYS A 86 -2.94 8.31 -8.29
CA LYS A 86 -4.09 8.93 -8.96
C LYS A 86 -4.19 10.37 -8.49
N ASP A 87 -5.02 11.13 -9.18
CA ASP A 87 -5.36 12.49 -8.77
C ASP A 87 -6.19 12.45 -7.46
N TYR A 88 -5.48 12.54 -6.34
CA TYR A 88 -6.04 12.57 -4.99
C TYR A 88 -5.75 13.91 -4.33
N ASN A 89 -6.75 14.43 -3.62
CA ASN A 89 -6.62 15.55 -2.71
C ASN A 89 -6.50 15.05 -1.26
N PHE A 90 -5.74 15.76 -0.44
CA PHE A 90 -5.56 15.42 0.97
C PHE A 90 -6.21 16.48 1.86
N GLU A 91 -7.06 16.05 2.78
CA GLU A 91 -7.69 16.91 3.77
C GLU A 91 -7.16 16.55 5.15
N THR A 92 -6.48 17.49 5.81
CA THR A 92 -5.98 17.30 7.17
C THR A 92 -7.11 17.42 8.18
N VAL A 93 -7.38 16.34 8.91
CA VAL A 93 -8.35 16.32 10.02
C VAL A 93 -7.67 16.74 11.33
N THR A 94 -6.45 16.27 11.54
CA THR A 94 -5.65 16.59 12.72
C THR A 94 -4.20 16.43 12.37
N ASP A 95 -3.37 17.38 12.80
CA ASP A 95 -1.93 17.26 12.81
C ASP A 95 -1.39 17.86 14.11
N ASN A 96 -0.87 17.01 15.00
CA ASN A 96 -0.26 17.42 16.25
C ASN A 96 1.01 16.61 16.51
N ASP A 97 1.70 16.87 17.63
CA ASP A 97 2.99 16.23 17.93
C ASP A 97 2.91 14.69 18.02
N GLY A 98 1.74 14.14 18.36
CA GLY A 98 1.56 12.70 18.49
C GLY A 98 1.12 12.02 17.20
N LYS A 99 0.19 12.62 16.45
CA LYS A 99 -0.42 11.98 15.29
C LYS A 99 -0.86 12.94 14.19
N ARG A 100 -0.91 12.41 12.97
CA ARG A 100 -1.57 13.02 11.82
C ARG A 100 -2.71 12.13 11.32
N VAL A 101 -3.84 12.74 11.00
CA VAL A 101 -5.02 12.06 10.44
C VAL A 101 -5.44 12.82 9.20
N LEU A 102 -5.43 12.14 8.05
CA LEU A 102 -5.81 12.70 6.76
C LEU A 102 -7.02 11.95 6.19
N TYR A 103 -7.87 12.66 5.46
CA TYR A 103 -8.74 12.07 4.45
C TYR A 103 -8.07 12.17 3.08
N ILE A 104 -8.23 11.12 2.28
CA ILE A 104 -7.80 11.10 0.88
C ILE A 104 -9.06 11.12 0.03
N ILE A 105 -9.16 12.13 -0.81
CA ILE A 105 -10.34 12.49 -1.60
C ILE A 105 -10.01 12.24 -3.06
N ASP A 106 -10.88 11.53 -3.78
CA ASP A 106 -10.68 11.29 -5.21
C ASP A 106 -11.04 12.51 -6.08
N GLY A 107 -10.81 12.40 -7.38
CA GLY A 107 -11.16 13.45 -8.35
C GLY A 107 -12.66 13.77 -8.44
N ASN A 108 -13.55 12.96 -7.85
CA ASN A 108 -14.98 13.26 -7.77
C ASN A 108 -15.33 14.06 -6.49
N GLY A 109 -14.35 14.32 -5.62
CA GLY A 109 -14.57 14.97 -4.33
C GLY A 109 -15.04 14.02 -3.22
N GLU A 110 -15.00 12.70 -3.44
CA GLU A 110 -15.43 11.72 -2.45
C GLU A 110 -14.27 11.27 -1.57
N LYS A 111 -14.47 11.23 -0.24
CA LYS A 111 -13.49 10.69 0.70
C LYS A 111 -13.41 9.18 0.49
N GLN A 112 -12.28 8.67 -0.03
CA GLN A 112 -12.07 7.24 -0.31
C GLN A 112 -11.28 6.54 0.80
N TYR A 113 -10.32 7.24 1.40
CA TYR A 113 -9.47 6.68 2.45
C TYR A 113 -9.34 7.61 3.64
N LYS A 114 -9.00 7.02 4.78
CA LYS A 114 -8.54 7.71 5.97
C LYS A 114 -7.19 7.14 6.40
N THR A 115 -6.25 8.02 6.72
CA THR A 115 -4.96 7.64 7.28
C THR A 115 -4.86 8.03 8.75
N VAL A 116 -4.09 7.27 9.52
CA VAL A 116 -3.64 7.63 10.85
C VAL A 116 -2.14 7.33 10.91
N PHE A 117 -1.34 8.38 11.08
CA PHE A 117 0.09 8.29 11.25
C PHE A 117 0.47 8.65 12.69
N ILE A 118 1.12 7.72 13.40
CA ILE A 118 1.63 7.93 14.75
C ILE A 118 3.11 8.32 14.64
N LYS A 119 3.41 9.59 14.96
CA LYS A 119 4.73 10.19 14.67
C LYS A 119 5.86 9.57 15.50
N SER A 120 5.58 9.24 16.77
CA SER A 120 6.60 8.71 17.69
C SER A 120 7.10 7.32 17.33
N THR A 121 6.30 6.53 16.61
CA THR A 121 6.64 5.16 16.21
C THR A 121 6.72 5.01 14.70
N SER A 122 6.52 6.09 13.95
CA SER A 122 6.38 6.08 12.50
C SER A 122 5.36 5.04 12.00
N HIS A 123 4.30 4.78 12.77
CA HIS A 123 3.31 3.77 12.43
C HIS A 123 2.21 4.35 11.57
N LEU A 124 1.97 3.76 10.40
CA LEU A 124 0.94 4.18 9.46
C LEU A 124 -0.18 3.15 9.39
N LYS A 125 -1.41 3.66 9.51
CA LYS A 125 -2.64 2.92 9.23
C LYS A 125 -3.40 3.58 8.09
N ILE A 126 -3.81 2.80 7.08
CA ILE A 126 -4.62 3.25 5.94
C ILE A 126 -5.91 2.43 5.93
N ILE A 127 -7.05 3.11 5.85
CA ILE A 127 -8.39 2.51 5.88
C ILE A 127 -9.15 2.98 4.65
N ASN A 128 -9.63 2.04 3.83
CA ASN A 128 -10.62 2.30 2.80
C ASN A 128 -11.98 2.47 3.49
N ILE A 129 -12.56 3.67 3.41
CA ILE A 129 -13.80 4.01 4.11
C ILE A 129 -15.07 3.69 3.31
N ASN A 130 -14.93 3.43 2.00
CA ASN A 130 -16.04 3.08 1.10
C ASN A 130 -15.98 1.61 0.65
N GLY A 131 -15.06 0.81 1.18
CA GLY A 131 -14.79 -0.56 0.75
C GLY A 131 -14.38 -1.49 1.89
N ASN A 132 -13.46 -2.41 1.60
CA ASN A 132 -13.11 -3.56 2.48
C ASN A 132 -12.31 -3.20 3.75
N GLY A 133 -12.38 -1.96 4.24
CA GLY A 133 -11.77 -1.54 5.49
C GLY A 133 -10.25 -1.42 5.43
N LEU A 134 -9.53 -2.13 6.30
CA LEU A 134 -8.09 -1.95 6.49
C LEU A 134 -7.29 -2.25 5.21
N VAL A 135 -6.50 -1.28 4.75
CA VAL A 135 -5.60 -1.41 3.58
C VAL A 135 -4.17 -1.69 4.04
N PHE A 136 -3.70 -0.94 5.03
CA PHE A 136 -2.34 -1.04 5.54
C PHE A 136 -2.30 -0.76 7.05
N ASN A 137 -1.40 -1.43 7.77
CA ASN A 137 -1.14 -1.20 9.19
C ASN A 137 0.28 -1.66 9.55
N GLY A 138 1.24 -0.75 9.59
CA GLY A 138 2.64 -1.10 9.83
C GLY A 138 3.53 0.11 10.08
N ASP A 139 4.72 -0.17 10.59
CA ASP A 139 5.75 0.84 10.83
C ASP A 139 6.46 1.22 9.52
N LEU A 140 6.86 2.48 9.42
CA LEU A 140 7.70 2.99 8.35
C LEU A 140 9.16 2.98 8.82
N HIS A 141 10.03 2.34 8.04
CA HIS A 141 11.49 2.46 8.21
C HIS A 141 11.94 3.75 7.53
N LEU A 142 11.82 4.86 8.26
CA LEU A 142 12.20 6.21 7.81
C LEU A 142 13.66 6.53 8.12
#